data_AF-A0A9D5N1J8-F1
#
_entry.id   AF-A0A9D5N1J8-F1
#
_cell.length_a   1.000
_cell.length_b   1.000
_cell.length_c   1.000
_cell.angle_alpha   90.00
_cell.angle_beta   90.00
_cell.angle_gamma   90.00
#
_symmetry.space_group_name_H-M   'P 1'
#
loop_
_entity.id
_entity.type
_entity.pdbx_description
1 polymer ?
#
loop_
_entity_poly.entity_id
_entity_poly.type
_entity_poly.pdbx_seq_one_letter_code
_entity_poly.pdbx_strand_id
1 'polypeptide(L)'
;MKNKRQIIFRAVALAIVLAVAAAMFVIGRGHTIYFDNKTCEYNGQSVEAFYKVNVTVGGEKVAKLSARDRGMTDIMGQSVTMTLEITDQKGGTPHAHKVTLGVPYNMDGIILNLPALMAGLPEDAYMSEFVIAAPVQDEAEEEVNTDEFDMGDQMGSPMEDQMEDQMGDI
;
A
#
# COMPACT_ATOMS: atom_id res chain seq x y z
N MET A 1 -24.87 -33.37 -48.76
CA MET A 1 -25.29 -33.16 -47.36
C MET A 1 -24.29 -33.65 -46.28
N LYS A 2 -23.17 -34.32 -46.63
CA LYS A 2 -22.17 -34.81 -45.66
C LYS A 2 -21.36 -33.68 -44.98
N ASN A 3 -21.06 -32.62 -45.72
CA ASN A 3 -20.25 -31.48 -45.22
C ASN A 3 -20.97 -30.64 -44.16
N LYS A 4 -22.31 -30.51 -44.23
CA LYS A 4 -23.09 -29.72 -43.26
C LYS A 4 -23.03 -30.31 -41.85
N ARG A 5 -23.13 -31.65 -41.73
CA ARG A 5 -22.96 -32.36 -40.45
C ARG A 5 -21.53 -32.23 -39.93
N GLN A 6 -20.51 -32.39 -40.77
CA GLN A 6 -19.11 -32.21 -40.35
C GLN A 6 -18.80 -30.78 -39.89
N ILE A 7 -19.34 -29.75 -40.54
CA ILE A 7 -19.20 -28.36 -40.10
C ILE A 7 -19.86 -28.14 -38.73
N ILE A 8 -21.05 -28.70 -38.50
CA ILE A 8 -21.72 -28.65 -37.20
C ILE A 8 -20.87 -29.34 -36.12
N PHE A 9 -20.37 -30.54 -36.38
CA PHE A 9 -19.51 -31.24 -35.42
C PHE A 9 -18.21 -30.47 -35.13
N ARG A 10 -17.61 -29.81 -36.13
CA ARG A 10 -16.43 -28.94 -35.92
C ARG A 10 -16.77 -27.68 -35.13
N ALA A 11 -17.92 -27.06 -35.38
CA ALA A 11 -18.37 -25.90 -34.64
C ALA A 11 -18.66 -26.23 -33.17
N VAL A 12 -19.30 -27.39 -32.91
CA VAL A 12 -19.52 -27.89 -31.55
C VAL A 12 -18.19 -28.21 -30.86
N ALA A 13 -17.26 -28.88 -31.55
CA ALA A 13 -15.93 -29.14 -31.01
C ALA A 13 -15.18 -27.85 -30.67
N LEU A 14 -15.24 -26.84 -31.54
CA LEU A 14 -14.66 -25.51 -31.30
C LEU A 14 -15.31 -24.84 -30.08
N ALA A 15 -16.64 -24.90 -29.96
CA ALA A 15 -17.36 -24.33 -28.81
C ALA A 15 -16.95 -25.00 -27.49
N ILE A 16 -16.75 -26.32 -27.49
CA ILE A 16 -16.26 -27.06 -26.31
C ILE A 16 -14.85 -26.61 -25.94
N VAL A 17 -13.94 -26.47 -26.92
CA VAL A 17 -12.58 -25.97 -26.67
C VAL A 17 -12.60 -24.56 -26.09
N LEU A 18 -13.44 -23.67 -26.63
CA LEU A 18 -13.59 -22.31 -26.10
C LEU A 18 -14.16 -22.31 -24.67
N ALA A 19 -15.11 -23.19 -24.37
CA ALA A 19 -15.65 -23.33 -23.02
C ALA A 19 -14.58 -23.80 -22.01
N VAL A 20 -13.74 -24.76 -22.39
CA VAL A 20 -12.61 -25.22 -21.56
C VAL A 20 -11.59 -24.09 -21.38
N ALA A 21 -11.25 -23.37 -22.44
CA ALA A 21 -10.33 -22.23 -22.37
C ALA A 21 -10.86 -21.14 -21.42
N ALA A 22 -12.15 -20.80 -21.51
CA ALA A 22 -12.79 -19.84 -20.62
C ALA A 22 -12.77 -20.33 -19.16
N ALA A 23 -13.03 -21.61 -18.91
CA ALA A 23 -12.95 -22.18 -17.56
C ALA A 23 -11.53 -22.12 -16.98
N MET A 24 -10.52 -22.44 -17.79
CA MET A 24 -9.10 -22.34 -17.39
C MET A 24 -8.68 -20.89 -17.12
N PHE A 25 -9.21 -19.92 -17.87
CA PHE A 25 -8.94 -18.49 -17.65
C PHE A 25 -9.47 -18.00 -16.30
N VAL A 26 -10.67 -18.42 -15.91
CA VAL A 26 -11.30 -17.98 -14.65
C VAL A 26 -10.61 -18.61 -13.43
N ILE A 27 -10.25 -19.90 -13.50
CA ILE A 27 -9.64 -20.61 -12.37
C ILE A 27 -8.14 -20.31 -12.26
N GLY A 28 -7.47 -20.07 -13.38
CA GLY A 28 -6.02 -19.87 -13.45
C GLY A 28 -5.55 -18.45 -13.13
N ARG A 29 -6.45 -17.49 -12.88
CA ARG A 29 -6.05 -16.14 -12.51
C ARG A 29 -5.55 -16.12 -11.06
N GLY A 30 -4.25 -15.89 -10.91
CA GLY A 30 -3.64 -15.59 -9.62
C GLY A 30 -3.91 -14.14 -9.24
N HIS A 31 -4.39 -13.90 -8.02
CA HIS A 31 -4.49 -12.57 -7.44
C HIS A 31 -3.50 -12.46 -6.28
N THR A 32 -2.73 -11.38 -6.24
CA THR A 32 -1.91 -11.06 -5.09
C THR A 32 -2.75 -10.28 -4.09
N ILE A 33 -2.80 -10.77 -2.85
CA ILE A 33 -3.48 -10.11 -1.74
C ILE A 33 -2.42 -9.66 -0.74
N TYR A 34 -2.44 -8.38 -0.42
CA TYR A 34 -1.68 -7.78 0.64
C TYR A 34 -2.54 -7.67 1.90
N PHE A 35 -1.97 -8.00 3.06
CA PHE A 35 -2.60 -7.83 4.35
C PHE A 35 -1.92 -6.68 5.07
N ASP A 36 -2.66 -5.65 5.44
CA ASP A 36 -2.16 -4.48 6.16
C ASP A 36 -2.67 -4.49 7.60
N ASN A 37 -1.75 -4.42 8.57
CA ASN A 37 -2.08 -4.26 9.97
C ASN A 37 -1.70 -2.85 10.45
N LYS A 38 -2.34 -1.85 9.85
CA LYS A 38 -2.15 -0.43 10.19
C LYS A 38 -3.42 0.17 10.76
N THR A 39 -3.24 1.12 11.68
CA THR A 39 -4.31 1.97 12.17
C THR A 39 -4.99 2.63 10.98
N CYS A 40 -6.31 2.48 10.87
CA CYS A 40 -7.09 3.16 9.85
C CYS A 40 -7.94 4.25 10.50
N GLU A 41 -8.02 5.40 9.85
CA GLU A 41 -8.97 6.45 10.18
C GLU A 41 -9.98 6.51 9.05
N TYR A 42 -11.23 6.20 9.35
CA TYR A 42 -12.30 6.22 8.36
C TYR A 42 -13.54 6.86 8.98
N ASN A 43 -14.07 7.89 8.33
CA ASN A 43 -15.22 8.68 8.79
C ASN A 43 -15.13 9.15 10.26
N GLY A 44 -13.93 9.51 10.73
CA GLY A 44 -13.70 9.98 12.10
C GLY A 44 -13.61 8.87 13.16
N GLN A 45 -13.67 7.60 12.78
CA GLN A 45 -13.37 6.46 13.65
C GLN A 45 -11.94 6.00 13.40
N SER A 46 -11.10 6.05 14.44
CA SER A 46 -9.75 5.49 14.43
C SER A 46 -9.80 4.05 14.94
N VAL A 47 -9.47 3.09 14.08
CA VAL A 47 -9.32 1.68 14.47
C VAL A 47 -7.84 1.40 14.63
N GLU A 48 -7.42 1.06 15.85
CA GLU A 48 -6.01 0.77 16.15
C GLU A 48 -5.54 -0.53 15.50
N ALA A 49 -4.26 -0.56 15.13
CA ALA A 49 -3.60 -1.77 14.67
C ALA A 49 -3.51 -2.82 15.79
N PHE A 50 -3.65 -4.09 15.41
CA PHE A 50 -3.47 -5.19 16.36
C PHE A 50 -2.01 -5.36 16.75
N TYR A 51 -1.75 -5.83 17.98
CA TYR A 51 -0.39 -6.12 18.43
C TYR A 51 0.27 -7.23 17.58
N LYS A 52 -0.49 -8.30 17.29
CA LYS A 52 -0.03 -9.39 16.43
C LYS A 52 -1.19 -10.08 15.73
N VAL A 53 -0.99 -10.41 14.45
CA VAL A 53 -1.94 -11.18 13.64
C VAL A 53 -1.22 -12.30 12.93
N ASN A 54 -1.66 -13.56 13.10
CA ASN A 54 -1.24 -14.64 12.21
C ASN A 54 -2.33 -14.85 11.16
N VAL A 55 -1.96 -14.75 9.88
CA VAL A 55 -2.86 -14.96 8.76
C VAL A 55 -2.63 -16.35 8.20
N THR A 56 -3.70 -17.14 8.12
CA THR A 56 -3.70 -18.47 7.51
C THR A 56 -4.61 -18.44 6.30
N VAL A 57 -4.14 -18.87 5.12
CA VAL A 57 -4.93 -18.94 3.89
C VAL A 57 -4.86 -20.36 3.36
N GLY A 58 -6.00 -20.96 3.03
CA GLY A 58 -6.03 -22.34 2.49
C GLY A 58 -5.53 -23.43 3.45
N GLY A 59 -5.40 -23.14 4.75
CA GLY A 59 -4.84 -24.04 5.75
C GLY A 59 -3.33 -23.88 6.00
N GLU A 60 -2.66 -22.99 5.26
CA GLU A 60 -1.25 -22.65 5.45
C GLU A 60 -1.07 -21.28 6.12
N LYS A 61 -0.13 -21.16 7.06
CA LYS A 61 0.20 -19.88 7.70
C LYS A 61 1.05 -19.05 6.74
N VAL A 62 0.45 -18.05 6.12
CA VAL A 62 1.08 -17.24 5.06
C VAL A 62 1.80 -16.01 5.59
N ALA A 63 1.33 -15.43 6.71
CA ALA A 63 1.95 -14.24 7.26
C ALA A 63 1.78 -14.16 8.79
N LYS A 64 2.78 -13.54 9.43
CA LYS A 64 2.72 -13.14 10.84
C LYS A 64 3.05 -11.66 10.90
N LEU A 65 2.03 -10.86 11.16
CA LEU A 65 2.08 -9.41 11.11
C LEU A 65 2.14 -8.85 12.52
N SER A 66 3.09 -7.96 12.76
CA SER A 66 3.11 -7.12 13.96
C SER A 66 2.36 -5.81 13.70
N ALA A 67 2.24 -4.94 14.71
CA ALA A 67 1.68 -3.61 14.50
C ALA A 67 2.44 -2.84 13.40
N ARG A 68 1.71 -2.26 12.44
CA ARG A 68 2.21 -1.53 11.25
C ARG A 68 2.93 -2.37 10.21
N ASP A 69 2.79 -3.70 10.28
CA ASP A 69 3.43 -4.63 9.36
C ASP A 69 2.50 -5.02 8.20
N ARG A 70 3.09 -5.48 7.09
CA ARG A 70 2.39 -5.91 5.88
C ARG A 70 2.82 -7.29 5.44
N GLY A 71 1.85 -8.11 5.08
CA GLY A 71 2.06 -9.43 4.50
C GLY A 71 1.54 -9.49 3.09
N MET A 72 1.95 -10.49 2.34
CA MET A 72 1.37 -10.78 1.04
C MET A 72 1.17 -12.28 0.87
N THR A 73 0.20 -12.64 0.04
CA THR A 73 -0.01 -14.01 -0.39
C THR A 73 -0.61 -14.00 -1.78
N ASP A 74 -0.22 -14.97 -2.59
CA ASP A 74 -0.84 -15.20 -3.88
C ASP A 74 -1.91 -16.28 -3.72
N ILE A 75 -3.11 -15.96 -4.17
CA ILE A 75 -4.22 -16.91 -4.19
C ILE A 75 -4.62 -17.21 -5.63
N MET A 76 -5.04 -18.43 -5.87
CA MET A 76 -5.60 -18.84 -7.15
C MET A 76 -7.11 -18.91 -7.04
N GLY A 77 -7.80 -18.26 -7.98
CA GLY A 77 -9.26 -18.21 -8.02
C GLY A 77 -9.85 -16.91 -7.46
N GLN A 78 -11.18 -16.88 -7.41
CA GLN A 78 -11.96 -15.66 -7.21
C GLN A 78 -12.46 -15.47 -5.77
N SER A 79 -12.14 -16.38 -4.86
CA SER A 79 -12.54 -16.29 -3.45
C SER A 79 -11.39 -16.66 -2.55
N VAL A 80 -11.05 -15.78 -1.61
CA VAL A 80 -10.08 -16.06 -0.56
C VAL A 80 -10.82 -16.45 0.71
N THR A 81 -10.40 -17.56 1.33
CA THR A 81 -10.80 -17.88 2.70
C THR A 81 -9.57 -17.80 3.58
N MET A 82 -9.61 -16.90 4.55
CA MET A 82 -8.53 -16.66 5.50
C MET A 82 -9.01 -16.89 6.94
N THR A 83 -8.10 -17.38 7.77
CA THR A 83 -8.26 -17.46 9.22
C THR A 83 -7.25 -16.53 9.85
N LEU A 84 -7.74 -15.52 10.56
CA LEU A 84 -6.96 -14.50 11.25
C LEU A 84 -6.91 -14.85 12.73
N GLU A 85 -5.73 -15.17 13.27
CA GLU A 85 -5.49 -15.29 14.70
C GLU A 85 -4.97 -13.95 15.22
N ILE A 86 -5.84 -13.17 15.87
CA ILE A 86 -5.55 -11.80 16.30
C ILE A 86 -5.23 -11.80 17.80
N THR A 87 -4.21 -11.04 18.19
CA THR A 87 -3.86 -10.75 19.58
C THR A 87 -3.83 -9.23 19.76
N ASP A 88 -4.77 -8.69 20.54
CA ASP A 88 -4.94 -7.24 20.70
C ASP A 88 -3.85 -6.60 21.57
N GLN A 89 -3.43 -7.29 22.64
CA GLN A 89 -2.45 -6.78 23.60
C GLN A 89 -1.33 -7.79 23.86
N LYS A 90 -0.16 -7.30 24.29
CA LYS A 90 0.99 -8.14 24.62
C LYS A 90 0.63 -9.14 25.73
N GLY A 91 0.44 -10.41 25.36
CA GLY A 91 0.05 -11.50 26.28
C GLY A 91 -1.45 -11.75 26.38
N GLY A 92 -2.27 -11.13 25.54
CA GLY A 92 -3.72 -11.39 25.44
C GLY A 92 -4.05 -12.75 24.83
N THR A 93 -5.30 -13.19 24.98
CA THR A 93 -5.80 -14.43 24.39
C THR A 93 -5.97 -14.26 22.87
N PRO A 94 -5.42 -15.16 22.04
CA PRO A 94 -5.60 -15.09 20.61
C PRO A 94 -7.04 -15.46 20.23
N HIS A 95 -7.67 -14.65 19.36
CA HIS A 95 -9.00 -14.91 18.82
C HIS A 95 -8.91 -15.27 17.33
N ALA A 96 -9.44 -16.43 16.96
CA ALA A 96 -9.47 -16.89 15.57
C ALA A 96 -10.76 -16.44 14.86
N HIS A 97 -10.63 -15.68 13.78
CA HIS A 97 -11.73 -15.23 12.93
C HIS A 97 -11.55 -15.79 11.52
N LYS A 98 -12.57 -16.49 11.02
CA LYS A 98 -12.60 -16.98 9.64
C LYS A 98 -13.35 -15.99 8.78
N VAL A 99 -12.69 -15.45 7.76
CA VAL A 99 -13.30 -14.51 6.81
C VAL A 99 -13.17 -15.05 5.40
N THR A 100 -14.27 -15.00 4.65
CA THR A 100 -14.31 -15.35 3.23
C THR A 100 -14.64 -14.09 2.45
N LEU A 101 -13.73 -13.66 1.58
CA LEU A 101 -13.90 -12.49 0.73
C LEU A 101 -13.89 -12.91 -0.75
N GLY A 102 -14.80 -12.29 -1.51
CA GLY A 102 -14.76 -12.33 -2.97
C GLY A 102 -13.68 -11.39 -3.49
N VAL A 103 -12.94 -11.84 -4.50
CA VAL A 103 -11.82 -11.10 -5.07
C VAL A 103 -12.33 -10.45 -6.36
N PRO A 104 -12.32 -9.10 -6.46
CA PRO A 104 -12.79 -8.40 -7.65
C PRO A 104 -11.92 -8.67 -8.89
N TYR A 105 -12.56 -8.91 -10.04
CA TYR A 105 -11.91 -9.28 -11.30
C TYR A 105 -11.08 -8.17 -11.97
N ASN A 106 -11.35 -6.93 -11.59
CA ASN A 106 -10.84 -5.72 -12.24
C ASN A 106 -9.65 -5.11 -11.51
N MET A 107 -9.23 -5.66 -10.36
CA MET A 107 -8.15 -5.14 -9.55
C MET A 107 -7.14 -6.25 -9.25
N ASP A 108 -5.87 -5.99 -9.57
CA ASP A 108 -4.75 -6.86 -9.18
C ASP A 108 -4.00 -6.19 -8.02
N GLY A 109 -3.57 -6.97 -7.02
CA GLY A 109 -2.85 -6.43 -5.86
C GLY A 109 -3.79 -5.82 -4.81
N ILE A 110 -4.73 -6.61 -4.28
CA ILE A 110 -5.71 -6.11 -3.32
C ILE A 110 -5.08 -6.00 -1.93
N ILE A 111 -5.14 -4.82 -1.32
CA ILE A 111 -4.72 -4.56 0.06
C ILE A 111 -5.94 -4.67 0.98
N LEU A 112 -5.84 -5.55 1.97
CA LEU A 112 -6.83 -5.77 3.01
C LEU A 112 -6.34 -5.21 4.34
N ASN A 113 -6.97 -4.15 4.83
CA ASN A 113 -6.72 -3.63 6.17
C ASN A 113 -7.45 -4.51 7.20
N LEU A 114 -6.68 -5.28 7.98
CA LEU A 114 -7.22 -6.26 8.93
C LEU A 114 -7.97 -5.59 10.10
N PRO A 115 -7.44 -4.52 10.73
CA PRO A 115 -8.21 -3.73 11.70
C PRO A 115 -9.56 -3.24 11.17
N ALA A 116 -9.59 -2.65 9.98
CA ALA A 116 -10.81 -2.14 9.35
C ALA A 116 -11.83 -3.27 9.07
N LEU A 117 -11.34 -4.42 8.59
CA LEU A 117 -12.16 -5.60 8.34
C LEU A 117 -12.82 -6.12 9.62
N MET A 118 -12.09 -6.13 10.74
CA MET A 118 -12.60 -6.60 12.03
C MET A 118 -13.57 -5.62 12.67
N ALA A 119 -13.37 -4.31 12.46
CA ALA A 119 -14.30 -3.28 12.89
C ALA A 119 -15.59 -3.22 12.03
N GLY A 120 -15.71 -4.07 11.00
CA GLY A 120 -16.91 -4.17 10.16
C GLY A 120 -17.16 -2.94 9.29
N LEU A 121 -16.10 -2.20 8.98
CA LEU A 121 -16.18 -1.04 8.10
C LEU A 121 -16.57 -1.46 6.67
N PRO A 122 -17.11 -0.53 5.86
CA PRO A 122 -17.48 -0.82 4.48
C PRO A 122 -16.27 -1.23 3.61
N GLU A 123 -16.53 -1.89 2.49
CA GLU A 123 -15.49 -2.54 1.66
C GLU A 123 -14.45 -1.57 1.12
N ASP A 124 -14.82 -0.31 0.91
CA ASP A 124 -13.92 0.77 0.51
C ASP A 124 -12.90 1.16 1.60
N ALA A 125 -13.21 0.93 2.87
CA ALA A 125 -12.32 1.23 3.99
C ALA A 125 -11.30 0.12 4.24
N TYR A 126 -11.69 -1.14 4.05
CA TYR A 126 -10.81 -2.28 4.29
C TYR A 126 -10.16 -2.85 3.04
N MET A 127 -10.68 -2.58 1.83
CA MET A 127 -10.14 -3.07 0.56
C MET A 127 -9.65 -1.89 -0.29
N SER A 128 -8.35 -1.84 -0.56
CA SER A 128 -7.76 -0.85 -1.47
C SER A 128 -6.92 -1.54 -2.55
N GLU A 129 -6.82 -0.95 -3.73
CA GLU A 129 -5.95 -1.46 -4.79
C GLU A 129 -4.50 -1.02 -4.54
N PHE A 130 -3.54 -1.92 -4.78
CA PHE A 130 -2.13 -1.58 -4.76
C PHE A 130 -1.80 -0.76 -6.01
N VAL A 131 -1.84 0.57 -5.85
CA VAL A 131 -1.31 1.48 -6.85
C VAL A 131 0.19 1.60 -6.61
N ILE A 132 1.01 1.28 -7.63
CA ILE A 132 2.41 1.72 -7.64
C ILE A 132 2.32 3.25 -7.68
N ALA A 133 2.56 3.91 -6.54
CA ALA A 133 2.75 5.34 -6.53
C ALA A 133 3.86 5.62 -7.56
N ALA A 134 3.52 6.32 -8.65
CA ALA A 134 4.54 6.94 -9.47
C ALA A 134 5.46 7.70 -8.49
N PRO A 135 6.79 7.61 -8.64
CA PRO A 135 7.65 8.41 -7.81
C PRO A 135 7.13 9.84 -7.95
N VAL A 136 6.78 10.44 -6.81
CA VAL A 136 6.63 11.89 -6.75
C VAL A 136 7.94 12.37 -7.36
N GLN A 137 7.90 12.93 -8.56
CA GLN A 137 8.94 13.85 -8.95
C GLN A 137 8.82 14.89 -7.87
N ASP A 138 9.74 14.83 -6.90
CA ASP A 138 10.05 15.98 -6.07
C ASP A 138 10.25 17.09 -7.09
N GLU A 139 9.22 17.92 -7.24
CA GLU A 139 9.29 19.10 -8.08
C GLU A 139 10.51 19.83 -7.57
N ALA A 140 11.48 19.95 -8.47
CA ALA A 140 12.71 20.66 -8.25
C ALA A 140 12.34 22.10 -7.91
N GLU A 141 12.29 22.40 -6.62
CA GLU A 141 12.47 23.74 -6.09
C GLU A 141 13.61 23.66 -5.07
N GLU A 142 14.80 23.32 -5.58
CA GLU A 142 16.02 23.94 -5.09
C GLU A 142 15.93 25.44 -5.42
N GLU A 143 15.21 26.22 -4.62
CA GLU A 143 15.57 27.63 -4.46
C GLU A 143 16.80 27.67 -3.53
N VAL A 144 17.97 27.47 -4.14
CA VAL A 144 19.21 27.94 -3.53
C VAL A 144 19.13 29.46 -3.52
N ASN A 145 18.72 30.04 -2.40
CA ASN A 145 18.87 31.48 -2.16
C ASN A 145 20.37 31.81 -2.14
N THR A 146 20.89 32.32 -3.26
CA THR A 146 22.27 32.81 -3.38
C THR A 146 22.37 34.34 -3.35
N ASP A 147 21.44 35.05 -2.69
CA ASP A 147 21.43 36.53 -2.72
C ASP A 147 21.70 37.18 -1.35
N GLU A 148 22.56 36.58 -0.51
CA GLU A 148 23.07 37.28 0.67
C GLU A 148 24.52 36.89 1.04
N PHE A 149 25.40 36.88 0.03
CA PHE A 149 26.84 36.98 0.25
C PHE A 149 27.47 38.05 -0.65
N ASP A 150 26.82 39.21 -0.74
CA ASP A 150 27.44 40.44 -1.23
C ASP A 150 28.21 41.10 -0.07
N MET A 151 29.29 40.45 0.37
CA MET A 151 30.36 41.09 1.14
C MET A 151 31.22 41.93 0.17
N GLY A 152 30.56 42.87 -0.50
CA GLY A 152 31.13 43.88 -1.38
C GLY A 152 31.34 45.18 -0.62
N ASP A 153 32.58 45.38 -0.17
CA ASP A 153 33.27 46.66 -0.36
C ASP A 153 32.68 47.90 0.35
N GLN A 154 32.84 48.01 1.68
CA GLN A 154 32.73 49.31 2.35
C GLN A 154 33.55 49.42 3.64
N MET A 155 34.86 49.22 3.57
CA MET A 155 35.79 49.73 4.59
C MET A 155 36.97 50.40 3.89
N GLY A 156 36.71 51.58 3.32
CA GLY A 156 37.71 52.36 2.63
C GLY A 156 37.23 53.77 2.30
N SER A 157 37.37 54.70 3.25
CA SER A 157 37.82 56.06 2.94
C SER A 157 38.20 56.85 4.20
N PRO A 158 39.10 57.83 4.06
CA PRO A 158 40.06 58.21 5.09
C PRO A 158 39.68 59.55 5.75
N MET A 159 40.05 59.73 7.02
CA MET A 159 40.35 61.06 7.53
C MET A 159 41.58 60.97 8.43
N GLU A 160 42.69 61.35 7.81
CA GLU A 160 43.83 61.94 8.49
C GLU A 160 43.41 63.26 9.18
N ASP A 161 44.27 63.66 10.11
CA ASP A 161 44.44 64.99 10.67
C ASP A 161 43.66 65.38 11.94
N GLN A 162 44.43 65.20 13.02
CA GLN A 162 44.94 66.28 13.88
C GLN A 162 44.10 66.76 15.07
N MET A 163 44.90 67.15 16.07
CA MET A 163 44.60 68.05 17.19
C MET A 163 43.89 67.39 18.37
N GLU A 164 44.29 67.58 19.60
CA GLU A 164 45.53 68.01 20.24
C GLU A 164 45.19 67.87 21.74
N ASP A 165 46.23 67.70 22.53
CA ASP A 165 46.30 68.20 23.89
C ASP A 165 45.42 67.62 25.02
N GLN A 166 46.19 66.99 25.93
CA GLN A 166 46.26 67.33 27.35
C GLN A 166 45.24 66.69 28.30
N MET A 167 45.74 65.70 29.04
CA MET A 167 45.94 65.71 30.51
C MET A 167 46.34 64.26 30.87
N GLY A 168 47.57 63.92 31.22
CA GLY A 168 48.47 64.64 32.13
C GLY A 168 48.11 64.29 33.57
N ASP A 169 48.73 63.22 34.07
CA ASP A 169 49.07 62.87 35.46
C ASP A 169 48.06 63.15 36.60
N ILE A 170 47.74 62.09 37.35
CA ILE A 170 48.14 61.83 38.76
C ILE A 170 47.94 60.34 39.05
#